data_AF-A0A0F8VZG6-F1
#
_entry.id   AF-A0A0F8VZG6-F1
#
_cell.length_a   1.000
_cell.length_b   1.000
_cell.length_c   1.000
_cell.angle_alpha   90.00
_cell.angle_beta   90.00
_cell.angle_gamma   90.00
#
_symmetry.space_group_name_H-M   'P 1'
#
loop_
_entity.id
_entity.type
_entity.pdbx_description
1 polymer ?
#
loop_
_entity_poly.entity_id
_entity_poly.type
_entity_poly.pdbx_seq_one_letter_code
_entity_poly.pdbx_strand_id
1 'polypeptide(L)'
;MSYRPRKKTADLLDAAWNHVQSVAYQVSARWLFYRLLQDGWLSTKGEYKRLIGLLSKARKSFYMGWRPNTLADETRAVSGVGEGYRNLDEWMQAIGEEQVFSYIDRWEAQDAYVVVCFEAKAMASQFDFYLPAWVPRVAFGGDVSIPAKWKIAELFGWAHRRYDIPLRLIYFGDLDDKGLL
;
A
#
# COMPACT_ATOMS: atom_id res chain seq x y z
N MET A 1 -11.17 14.14 12.64
CA MET A 1 -12.66 14.20 12.55
C MET A 1 -13.21 12.79 12.48
N SER A 2 -14.19 12.45 13.32
CA SER A 2 -14.90 11.16 13.28
C SER A 2 -15.81 11.12 12.05
N TYR A 3 -15.63 10.13 11.17
CA TYR A 3 -16.49 9.94 10.00
C TYR A 3 -17.85 9.39 10.44
N ARG A 4 -18.93 10.09 10.10
CA ARG A 4 -20.32 9.74 10.44
C ARG A 4 -21.15 9.59 9.16
N PRO A 5 -21.18 8.41 8.52
CA PRO A 5 -21.98 8.18 7.33
C PRO A 5 -23.49 8.27 7.60
N ARG A 6 -24.28 8.55 6.57
CA ARG A 6 -25.76 8.44 6.64
C ARG A 6 -26.15 6.98 6.86
N LYS A 7 -27.31 6.73 7.48
CA LYS A 7 -27.78 5.37 7.83
C LYS A 7 -27.63 4.35 6.69
N LYS A 8 -28.19 4.62 5.51
CA LYS A 8 -28.04 3.73 4.33
C LYS A 8 -26.59 3.44 3.94
N THR A 9 -25.70 4.40 4.13
CA THR A 9 -24.26 4.23 3.86
C THR A 9 -23.58 3.43 4.95
N ALA A 10 -23.96 3.61 6.21
CA ALA A 10 -23.49 2.79 7.32
C ALA A 10 -23.92 1.33 7.12
N ASP A 11 -25.20 1.08 6.83
CA ASP A 11 -25.74 -0.26 6.59
C ASP A 11 -25.00 -0.98 5.45
N LEU A 12 -24.70 -0.27 4.35
CA LEU A 12 -23.90 -0.79 3.24
C LEU A 12 -22.45 -1.12 3.65
N LEU A 13 -21.82 -0.27 4.47
CA LEU A 13 -20.47 -0.49 4.96
C LEU A 13 -20.40 -1.65 5.95
N ASP A 14 -21.46 -1.88 6.73
CA ASP A 14 -21.58 -3.02 7.65
C ASP A 14 -21.74 -4.34 6.87
N ALA A 15 -22.61 -4.36 5.85
CA ALA A 15 -22.73 -5.50 4.94
C ALA A 15 -21.39 -5.82 4.25
N ALA A 16 -20.70 -4.77 3.80
CA ALA A 16 -19.38 -4.89 3.21
C ALA A 16 -18.35 -5.47 4.20
N TRP A 17 -18.38 -5.02 5.46
CA TRP A 17 -17.49 -5.50 6.51
C TRP A 17 -17.75 -6.97 6.84
N ASN A 18 -19.02 -7.38 6.91
CA ASN A 18 -19.40 -8.77 7.16
C ASN A 18 -18.82 -9.71 6.10
N HIS A 19 -18.83 -9.33 4.82
CA HIS A 19 -18.19 -10.13 3.77
C HIS A 19 -16.67 -10.21 3.90
N VAL A 20 -16.03 -9.13 4.34
CA VAL A 20 -14.57 -9.13 4.57
C VAL A 20 -14.22 -10.08 5.72
N GLN A 21 -15.02 -10.08 6.79
CA GLN A 21 -14.81 -10.94 7.96
C GLN A 21 -15.25 -12.39 7.72
N SER A 22 -16.10 -12.66 6.71
CA SER A 22 -16.60 -14.02 6.44
C SER A 22 -15.59 -14.93 5.74
N VAL A 23 -14.40 -14.42 5.38
CA VAL A 23 -13.35 -15.17 4.71
C VAL A 23 -12.03 -15.05 5.46
N ALA A 24 -11.22 -16.09 5.42
CA ALA A 24 -9.93 -16.14 6.13
C ALA A 24 -8.78 -15.40 5.39
N TYR A 25 -9.05 -14.80 4.23
CA TYR A 25 -8.07 -14.16 3.37
C TYR A 25 -8.49 -12.75 2.99
N GLN A 26 -7.51 -11.93 2.60
CA GLN A 26 -7.76 -10.56 2.17
C GLN A 26 -8.43 -10.54 0.79
N VAL A 27 -9.47 -9.71 0.64
CA VAL A 27 -10.23 -9.58 -0.61
C VAL A 27 -9.99 -8.24 -1.30
N SER A 28 -10.07 -8.21 -2.63
CA SER A 28 -9.99 -6.97 -3.39
C SER A 28 -11.31 -6.18 -3.36
N ALA A 29 -11.25 -4.87 -3.65
CA ALA A 29 -12.45 -4.04 -3.74
C ALA A 29 -13.42 -4.50 -4.85
N ARG A 30 -12.89 -5.14 -5.90
CA ARG A 30 -13.69 -5.70 -7.00
C ARG A 30 -14.43 -6.96 -6.56
N TRP A 31 -13.78 -7.85 -5.81
CA TRP A 31 -14.45 -9.01 -5.21
C TRP A 31 -15.61 -8.58 -4.33
N LEU A 32 -15.36 -7.62 -3.44
CA LEU A 32 -16.36 -7.09 -2.51
C LEU A 32 -17.54 -6.44 -3.24
N PHE A 33 -17.27 -5.69 -4.31
CA PHE A 33 -18.31 -5.12 -5.16
C PHE A 33 -19.25 -6.18 -5.72
N TYR A 34 -18.72 -7.28 -6.26
CA TYR A 34 -19.57 -8.33 -6.83
C TYR A 34 -20.38 -9.07 -5.78
N ARG A 35 -19.87 -9.26 -4.56
CA ARG A 35 -20.66 -9.81 -3.44
C ARG A 35 -21.83 -8.91 -3.07
N LEU A 36 -21.58 -7.62 -2.89
CA LEU A 36 -22.63 -6.64 -2.58
C LEU A 36 -23.66 -6.50 -3.71
N LEU A 37 -23.25 -6.68 -4.96
CA LEU A 37 -24.15 -6.71 -6.11
C LEU A 37 -25.02 -7.97 -6.12
N GLN A 38 -24.44 -9.14 -5.79
CA GLN A 38 -25.18 -10.40 -5.69
C GLN A 38 -26.22 -10.38 -4.57
N ASP A 39 -25.86 -9.79 -3.42
CA ASP A 39 -26.72 -9.69 -2.25
C ASP A 39 -27.77 -8.56 -2.35
N GLY A 40 -27.82 -7.85 -3.48
CA GLY A 40 -28.81 -6.82 -3.75
C GLY A 40 -28.58 -5.47 -3.05
N TRP A 41 -27.45 -5.31 -2.35
CA TRP A 41 -27.03 -4.04 -1.75
C TRP A 41 -26.68 -2.97 -2.80
N LEU A 42 -26.21 -3.42 -3.95
CA LEU A 42 -25.97 -2.61 -5.14
C LEU A 42 -26.86 -3.12 -6.25
N SER A 43 -27.38 -2.22 -7.08
CA SER A 43 -28.32 -2.57 -8.16
C SER A 43 -27.62 -2.65 -9.51
N THR A 44 -26.54 -1.89 -9.72
CA THR A 44 -25.89 -1.84 -11.04
C THR A 44 -24.37 -1.81 -10.98
N LYS A 45 -23.75 -2.23 -12.09
CA LYS A 45 -22.30 -2.10 -12.31
C LYS A 45 -21.80 -0.64 -12.26
N GLY A 46 -22.68 0.33 -12.54
CA GLY A 46 -22.34 1.76 -12.50
C GLY A 46 -22.04 2.29 -11.09
N GLU A 47 -22.45 1.57 -10.05
CA GLU A 47 -22.26 2.01 -8.66
C GLU A 47 -20.86 1.71 -8.11
N TYR A 48 -19.99 1.04 -8.89
CA TYR A 48 -18.64 0.70 -8.46
C TYR A 48 -17.83 1.93 -8.03
N LYS A 49 -17.84 3.01 -8.83
CA LYS A 49 -17.12 4.25 -8.49
C LYS A 49 -17.61 4.86 -7.17
N ARG A 50 -18.93 4.81 -6.92
CA ARG A 50 -19.53 5.28 -5.66
C ARG A 50 -19.03 4.44 -4.49
N LEU A 51 -19.04 3.11 -4.63
CA LEU A 51 -18.55 2.20 -3.59
C LEU A 51 -17.09 2.48 -3.25
N ILE A 52 -16.20 2.64 -4.24
CA ILE A 52 -14.80 2.97 -4.01
C ILE A 52 -14.64 4.27 -3.21
N GLY A 53 -15.43 5.31 -3.51
CA GLY A 53 -15.43 6.55 -2.75
C GLY A 53 -15.83 6.37 -1.28
N LEU A 54 -16.83 5.52 -1.01
CA LEU A 54 -17.28 5.20 0.34
C LEU A 54 -16.25 4.40 1.13
N LEU A 55 -15.72 3.33 0.53
CA LEU A 55 -14.67 2.49 1.13
C LEU A 55 -13.40 3.30 1.42
N SER A 56 -13.04 4.21 0.50
CA SER A 56 -11.90 5.12 0.68
C SER A 56 -12.06 6.00 1.93
N LYS A 57 -13.24 6.62 2.10
CA LYS A 57 -13.54 7.42 3.29
C LYS A 57 -13.54 6.59 4.56
N ALA A 58 -14.15 5.41 4.55
CA ALA A 58 -14.18 4.51 5.71
C ALA A 58 -12.76 4.11 6.15
N ARG A 59 -11.91 3.69 5.22
CA ARG A 59 -10.52 3.26 5.50
C ARG A 59 -9.62 4.39 5.98
N LYS A 60 -9.74 5.59 5.40
CA LYS A 60 -8.95 6.77 5.82
C LYS A 60 -9.36 7.30 7.21
N SER A 61 -10.59 7.01 7.62
CA SER A 61 -11.15 7.48 8.90
C SER A 61 -11.18 6.43 10.00
N PHE A 62 -10.65 5.23 9.73
CA PHE A 62 -10.67 4.10 10.66
C PHE A 62 -12.08 3.71 11.14
N TYR A 63 -13.10 3.96 10.31
CA TYR A 63 -14.51 3.73 10.65
C TYR A 63 -14.76 2.24 10.92
N MET A 64 -15.30 1.89 12.09
CA MET A 64 -15.66 0.50 12.46
C MET A 64 -14.56 -0.54 12.19
N GLY A 65 -13.30 -0.16 12.39
CA GLY A 65 -12.16 -1.06 12.18
C GLY A 65 -11.68 -1.18 10.73
N TRP A 66 -12.32 -0.50 9.77
CA TRP A 66 -11.80 -0.38 8.41
C TRP A 66 -10.42 0.28 8.42
N ARG A 67 -9.40 -0.42 7.92
CA ARG A 67 -8.02 0.05 7.87
C ARG A 67 -7.56 0.28 6.43
N PRO A 68 -6.51 1.09 6.24
CA PRO A 68 -5.87 1.26 4.94
C PRO A 68 -5.41 -0.05 4.28
N ASN A 69 -5.22 -1.14 5.04
CA ASN A 69 -4.87 -2.47 4.55
C ASN A 69 -6.03 -3.49 4.62
N THR A 70 -7.30 -3.09 4.81
CA THR A 70 -8.42 -4.05 4.86
C THR A 70 -8.65 -4.79 3.54
N LEU A 71 -8.48 -4.10 2.40
CA LEU A 71 -8.69 -4.68 1.06
C LEU A 71 -7.38 -4.79 0.31
N ALA A 72 -7.21 -5.91 -0.39
CA ALA A 72 -6.02 -6.21 -1.18
C ALA A 72 -5.90 -5.27 -2.39
N ASP A 73 -4.65 -4.91 -2.73
CA ASP A 73 -4.29 -4.37 -4.03
C ASP A 73 -3.41 -5.40 -4.75
N GLU A 74 -4.03 -6.13 -5.67
CA GLU A 74 -3.38 -7.21 -6.44
C GLU A 74 -2.50 -6.65 -7.58
N THR A 75 -2.50 -5.34 -7.82
CA THR A 75 -1.87 -4.74 -9.01
C THR A 75 -0.55 -4.02 -8.75
N ARG A 76 -0.23 -3.77 -7.47
CA ARG A 76 0.90 -2.95 -7.04
C ARG A 76 1.71 -3.65 -5.95
N ALA A 77 2.93 -4.05 -6.29
CA ALA A 77 3.91 -4.52 -5.31
C ALA A 77 4.71 -3.31 -4.77
N VAL A 78 4.84 -3.23 -3.46
CA VAL A 78 5.79 -2.36 -2.76
C VAL A 78 6.65 -3.30 -1.95
N SER A 79 7.92 -3.45 -2.31
CA SER A 79 8.88 -4.30 -1.61
C SER A 79 9.99 -3.44 -1.03
N GLY A 80 10.36 -3.71 0.22
CA GLY A 80 11.63 -3.26 0.78
C GLY A 80 12.75 -4.04 0.12
N VAL A 81 13.60 -3.35 -0.65
CA VAL A 81 14.77 -3.91 -1.33
C VAL A 81 16.02 -3.19 -0.80
N GLY A 82 17.15 -3.89 -0.82
CA GLY A 82 18.42 -3.36 -0.27
C GLY A 82 18.60 -3.55 1.23
N GLU A 83 17.64 -4.17 1.89
CA GLU A 83 17.70 -4.56 3.29
C GLU A 83 18.66 -5.75 3.45
N GLY A 84 19.40 -5.77 4.56
CA GLY A 84 20.38 -6.79 4.88
C GLY A 84 20.74 -6.75 6.37
N TYR A 85 21.65 -7.61 6.80
CA TYR A 85 22.10 -7.62 8.20
C TYR A 85 23.20 -6.58 8.42
N ARG A 86 23.11 -5.84 9.52
CA ARG A 86 24.09 -4.81 9.90
C ARG A 86 25.35 -5.40 10.48
N ASN A 87 25.19 -6.50 11.21
CA ASN A 87 26.27 -7.11 11.96
C ASN A 87 26.03 -8.62 12.13
N LEU A 88 27.06 -9.27 12.69
CA LEU A 88 27.06 -10.71 12.92
C LEU A 88 25.93 -11.15 13.86
N ASP A 89 25.60 -10.37 14.89
CA ASP A 89 24.57 -10.73 15.86
C ASP A 89 23.16 -10.74 15.24
N GLU A 90 22.85 -9.74 14.41
CA GLU A 90 21.57 -9.68 13.67
C GLU A 90 21.46 -10.83 12.67
N TRP A 91 22.56 -11.17 11.99
CA TRP A 91 22.63 -12.32 11.08
C TRP A 91 22.45 -13.65 11.83
N MET A 92 23.12 -13.82 12.97
CA MET A 92 23.03 -15.03 13.80
C MET A 92 21.62 -15.22 14.38
N GLN A 93 20.95 -14.14 14.77
CA GLN A 93 19.55 -14.20 15.20
C GLN A 93 18.64 -14.66 14.05
N ALA A 94 18.80 -14.11 12.85
CA ALA A 94 17.99 -14.49 11.70
C ALA A 94 18.22 -15.94 11.23
N ILE A 95 19.44 -16.47 11.40
CA ILE A 95 19.71 -17.91 11.24
C ILE A 95 18.91 -18.74 12.24
N GLY A 96 18.88 -18.32 13.51
CA GLY A 96 18.09 -18.98 14.55
C GLY A 96 16.58 -18.97 14.29
N GLU A 97 16.10 -18.02 13.49
CA GLU A 97 14.69 -17.85 13.11
C GLU A 97 14.35 -18.43 11.72
N GLU A 98 15.29 -19.14 11.07
CA GLU A 98 15.16 -19.69 9.69
C GLU A 98 14.89 -18.64 8.59
N GLN A 99 15.17 -17.36 8.84
CA GLN A 99 14.95 -16.26 7.91
C GLN A 99 16.26 -15.78 7.28
N VAL A 100 16.99 -16.66 6.59
CA VAL A 100 18.33 -16.33 6.06
C VAL A 100 18.24 -15.79 4.62
N PHE A 101 18.47 -14.49 4.46
CA PHE A 101 18.77 -13.86 3.17
C PHE A 101 20.09 -13.10 3.27
N SER A 102 21.16 -13.59 2.64
CA SER A 102 22.49 -12.96 2.70
C SER A 102 22.55 -11.70 1.82
N TYR A 103 22.10 -10.56 2.34
CA TYR A 103 22.34 -9.25 1.73
C TYR A 103 23.14 -8.35 2.68
N ILE A 104 24.08 -7.60 2.10
CA ILE A 104 24.73 -6.46 2.77
C ILE A 104 23.68 -5.36 2.91
N ASP A 105 23.48 -4.83 4.12
CA ASP A 105 22.62 -3.67 4.34
C ASP A 105 23.20 -2.47 3.56
N ARG A 106 22.50 -2.04 2.51
CA ARG A 106 22.97 -0.95 1.63
C ARG A 106 22.60 0.43 2.18
N TRP A 107 21.74 0.48 3.19
CA TRP A 107 21.15 1.71 3.72
C TRP A 107 21.90 2.27 4.92
N GLU A 108 22.60 1.43 5.69
CA GLU A 108 23.33 1.85 6.89
C GLU A 108 24.34 2.99 6.65
N ALA A 109 24.99 3.00 5.47
CA ALA A 109 25.98 4.02 5.11
C ALA A 109 25.41 5.22 4.33
N GLN A 110 24.08 5.31 4.13
CA GLN A 110 23.46 6.36 3.33
C GLN A 110 23.04 7.56 4.19
N ASP A 111 23.15 8.76 3.62
CA ASP A 111 22.67 9.99 4.28
C ASP A 111 21.14 10.11 4.30
N ALA A 112 20.44 9.31 3.50
CA ALA A 112 18.99 9.29 3.44
C ALA A 112 18.47 7.94 2.92
N TYR A 113 17.31 7.54 3.43
CA TYR A 113 16.57 6.40 2.90
C TYR A 113 15.65 6.87 1.76
N VAL A 114 15.89 6.37 0.56
CA VAL A 114 15.27 6.87 -0.68
C VAL A 114 14.25 5.88 -1.22
N VAL A 115 13.06 6.37 -1.54
CA VAL A 115 12.05 5.63 -2.31
C VAL A 115 11.69 6.42 -3.56
N VAL A 116 11.73 5.76 -4.72
CA VAL A 116 11.40 6.36 -6.00
C VAL A 116 9.98 5.99 -6.41
N CYS A 117 9.11 6.99 -6.53
CA CYS A 117 7.72 6.82 -6.94
C CYS A 117 7.52 7.39 -8.33
N PHE A 118 6.72 6.74 -9.17
CA PHE A 118 6.43 7.25 -10.51
C PHE A 118 5.03 6.89 -10.99
N GLU A 119 4.41 7.77 -11.78
CA GLU A 119 3.01 7.62 -12.19
C GLU A 119 2.81 6.52 -13.24
N ALA A 120 3.60 6.55 -14.31
CA ALA A 120 3.41 5.70 -15.47
C ALA A 120 4.01 4.29 -15.26
N LYS A 121 3.16 3.26 -15.15
CA LYS A 121 3.62 1.85 -15.02
C LYS A 121 4.47 1.39 -16.21
N ALA A 122 4.26 1.96 -17.39
CA ALA A 122 5.04 1.67 -18.59
C ALA A 122 6.53 2.07 -18.46
N MET A 123 6.86 2.99 -17.55
CA MET A 123 8.25 3.40 -17.30
C MET A 123 9.00 2.47 -16.35
N ALA A 124 8.34 1.43 -15.79
CA ALA A 124 8.95 0.56 -14.80
C ALA A 124 10.29 -0.03 -15.26
N SER A 125 10.38 -0.50 -16.51
CA SER A 125 11.61 -1.05 -17.08
C SER A 125 12.74 -0.03 -17.21
N GLN A 126 12.41 1.25 -17.40
CA GLN A 126 13.42 2.32 -17.44
C GLN A 126 13.97 2.57 -16.04
N PHE A 127 13.10 2.62 -15.03
CA PHE A 127 13.54 2.73 -13.64
C PHE A 127 14.31 1.49 -13.17
N ASP A 128 13.93 0.28 -13.60
CA ASP A 128 14.71 -0.93 -13.33
C ASP A 128 16.12 -0.87 -13.91
N PHE A 129 16.29 -0.21 -15.05
CA PHE A 129 17.59 -0.09 -15.71
C PHE A 129 18.48 0.97 -15.04
N TYR A 130 17.92 2.13 -14.68
CA TYR A 130 18.69 3.25 -14.15
C TYR A 130 18.83 3.27 -12.62
N LEU A 131 17.89 2.69 -11.88
CA LEU A 131 17.99 2.62 -10.42
C LEU A 131 18.85 1.43 -10.00
N PRO A 132 19.69 1.58 -8.96
CA PRO A 132 20.29 0.43 -8.32
C PRO A 132 19.20 -0.52 -7.83
N ALA A 133 19.39 -1.82 -8.04
CA ALA A 133 18.39 -2.85 -7.69
C ALA A 133 17.99 -2.87 -6.20
N TRP A 134 18.80 -2.26 -5.34
CA TRP A 134 18.57 -2.12 -3.91
C TRP A 134 17.78 -0.86 -3.52
N VAL A 135 17.38 -0.02 -4.47
CA VAL A 135 16.53 1.16 -4.21
C VAL A 135 15.06 0.80 -4.44
N PRO A 136 14.18 0.91 -3.42
CA PRO A 136 12.77 0.67 -3.59
C PRO A 136 12.16 1.63 -4.59
N ARG A 137 11.34 1.09 -5.49
CA ARG A 137 10.56 1.86 -6.44
C ARG A 137 9.10 1.45 -6.45
N VAL A 138 8.21 2.40 -6.68
CA VAL A 138 6.76 2.16 -6.71
C VAL A 138 6.13 2.82 -7.93
N ALA A 139 5.56 2.00 -8.81
CA ALA A 139 4.72 2.46 -9.90
C ALA A 139 3.28 2.69 -9.42
N PHE A 140 2.76 3.90 -9.56
CA PHE A 140 1.41 4.25 -9.13
C PHE A 140 0.34 3.79 -10.12
N GLY A 141 0.62 3.83 -11.42
CA GLY A 141 -0.36 3.50 -12.46
C GLY A 141 -1.60 4.40 -12.41
N GLY A 142 -1.38 5.71 -12.39
CA GLY A 142 -2.41 6.74 -12.12
C GLY A 142 -2.61 6.97 -10.62
N ASP A 143 -3.86 7.11 -10.16
CA ASP A 143 -4.16 7.37 -8.75
C ASP A 143 -3.68 6.19 -7.88
N VAL A 144 -2.68 6.44 -7.03
CA VAL A 144 -2.13 5.41 -6.16
C VAL A 144 -3.16 4.97 -5.10
N SER A 145 -3.31 3.66 -4.96
CA SER A 145 -4.30 3.05 -4.08
C SER A 145 -3.98 3.31 -2.60
N ILE A 146 -5.01 3.26 -1.75
CA ILE A 146 -4.83 3.37 -0.29
C ILE A 146 -3.90 2.28 0.27
N PRO A 147 -4.01 0.99 -0.12
CA PRO A 147 -3.05 -0.04 0.28
C PRO A 147 -1.61 0.31 -0.07
N ALA A 148 -1.36 0.80 -1.29
CA ALA A 148 -0.02 1.15 -1.71
C ALA A 148 0.54 2.33 -0.91
N LYS A 149 -0.27 3.38 -0.65
CA LYS A 149 0.11 4.50 0.24
C LYS A 149 0.46 4.00 1.64
N TRP A 150 -0.34 3.07 2.18
CA TRP A 150 -0.09 2.50 3.51
C TRP A 150 1.20 1.70 3.55
N LYS A 151 1.45 0.84 2.56
CA LYS A 151 2.71 0.08 2.48
C LYS A 151 3.94 0.99 2.38
N ILE A 152 3.86 2.09 1.61
CA ILE A 152 4.94 3.09 1.56
C ILE A 152 5.14 3.73 2.95
N ALA A 153 4.05 4.09 3.63
CA ALA A 153 4.13 4.65 4.98
C ALA A 153 4.71 3.65 6.01
N GLU A 154 4.36 2.36 5.91
CA GLU A 154 4.93 1.29 6.72
C GLU A 154 6.42 1.11 6.45
N LEU A 155 6.82 1.13 5.18
CA LEU A 155 8.23 1.08 4.76
C LEU A 155 9.03 2.25 5.36
N PHE A 156 8.48 3.46 5.28
CA PHE A 156 9.07 4.64 5.88
C PHE A 156 9.12 4.59 7.40
N GLY A 157 8.05 4.15 8.05
CA GLY A 157 8.03 3.99 9.49
C GLY A 157 9.06 2.96 9.97
N TRP A 158 9.21 1.85 9.24
CA TRP A 158 10.24 0.86 9.50
C TRP A 158 11.65 1.42 9.27
N ALA A 159 11.90 2.06 8.12
CA ALA A 159 13.20 2.62 7.77
C ALA A 159 13.65 3.69 8.77
N HIS A 160 12.73 4.57 9.20
CA HIS A 160 13.01 5.56 10.24
C HIS A 160 13.38 4.89 11.58
N ARG A 161 12.60 3.90 12.03
CA ARG A 161 12.93 3.16 13.27
C ARG A 161 14.25 2.40 13.18
N ARG A 162 14.57 1.89 11.99
CA ARG A 162 15.77 1.08 11.76
C ARG A 162 17.00 1.97 11.69
N TYR A 163 17.05 2.92 10.76
CA TYR A 163 18.26 3.66 10.39
C TYR A 163 18.39 5.03 11.07
N ASP A 164 17.29 5.62 11.54
CA ASP A 164 17.25 6.98 12.08
C ASP A 164 17.84 8.07 11.13
N ILE A 165 17.76 7.82 9.82
CA ILE A 165 18.19 8.76 8.77
C ILE A 165 16.97 9.43 8.11
N PRO A 166 17.16 10.62 7.48
CA PRO A 166 16.10 11.29 6.72
C PRO A 166 15.47 10.40 5.65
N LEU A 167 14.14 10.46 5.54
CA LEU A 167 13.38 9.78 4.49
C LEU A 167 13.20 10.71 3.29
N ARG A 168 13.52 10.25 2.08
CA ARG A 168 13.34 11.00 0.84
C ARG A 168 12.45 10.23 -0.13
N LEU A 169 11.33 10.83 -0.51
CA LEU A 169 10.49 10.35 -1.60
C LEU A 169 10.79 11.18 -2.85
N ILE A 170 11.28 10.53 -3.91
CA ILE A 170 11.49 11.16 -5.21
C ILE A 170 10.30 10.77 -6.09
N TYR A 171 9.53 11.75 -6.54
CA TYR A 171 8.33 11.52 -7.35
C TYR A 171 8.54 11.97 -8.80
N PHE A 172 8.19 11.09 -9.73
CA PHE A 172 8.14 11.35 -11.17
C PHE A 172 6.69 11.24 -11.67
N GLY A 173 6.03 12.38 -11.82
CA GLY A 173 4.68 12.50 -12.39
C GLY A 173 4.71 13.21 -13.74
N ASP A 174 3.57 13.16 -14.45
CA ASP A 174 3.39 13.99 -15.63
C ASP A 174 3.33 15.47 -15.21
N LEU A 175 3.85 16.37 -16.07
CA LEU A 175 3.77 17.81 -15.84
C LEU A 175 2.37 18.32 -16.22
N ASP A 176 1.37 17.93 -15.45
CA ASP A 176 0.00 18.42 -15.55
C ASP A 176 -0.57 18.77 -14.16
N ASP A 177 -1.71 19.44 -14.12
CA ASP A 177 -2.36 19.86 -12.87
C ASP A 177 -2.65 18.68 -11.93
N LYS A 178 -2.71 17.45 -12.45
CA LYS A 178 -2.98 16.24 -11.68
C LYS A 178 -1.70 15.63 -11.12
N GLY A 179 -0.59 15.65 -11.86
CA GLY A 179 0.72 15.17 -11.44
C GLY A 179 1.42 16.10 -10.45
N LEU A 180 0.98 17.36 -10.34
CA LEU A 180 1.48 18.31 -9.34
C LEU A 180 0.76 18.22 -7.96
N LEU A 181 -0.28 17.38 -7.82
CA LEU A 181 -1.09 17.19 -6.60
C LEU A 181 -0.73 15.91 -5.83
#